data_AF-A0A259SQA6-F1
#
_entry.id   AF-A0A259SQA6-F1
#
_cell.length_a   1.000
_cell.length_b   1.000
_cell.length_c   1.000
_cell.angle_alpha   90.00
_cell.angle_beta   90.00
_cell.angle_gamma   90.00
#
_symmetry.space_group_name_H-M   'P 1'
#
loop_
_entity.id
_entity.type
_entity.pdbx_description
1 polymer ?
#
loop_
_entity_poly.entity_id
_entity_poly.type
_entity_poly.pdbx_seq_one_letter_code
_entity_poly.pdbx_strand_id
1 'polypeptide(L)'
;MSSLTPDGGAASIGTVDLGIVLEAGGVALVLDIRDGGLPVVVHWGASCGPLDAAAFEALAVAGVFPDAGSEVDAVVPVSMLPELSRGWSGTPGVSGSRDGAHWSPRFRVTGLAIDGAPVVDAAGAAPASGGRRILSSGPASVRVVAQDDEAELTLALDIELTGSGAIRTRAAVRNVGDDVYGLDSLMPMLPVPLDADEAL
;
A
#
# COMPACT_ATOMS: atom_id res chain seq x y z
N MET A 1 0.37 -10.23 -42.45
CA MET A 1 -0.58 -10.16 -41.32
C MET A 1 -0.45 -11.46 -40.54
N SER A 2 0.50 -11.52 -39.62
CA SER A 2 0.61 -12.63 -38.68
C SER A 2 0.12 -12.14 -37.33
N SER A 3 -0.96 -12.77 -36.87
CA SER A 3 -1.58 -12.57 -35.57
C SER A 3 -0.63 -13.14 -34.50
N LEU A 4 -0.32 -12.31 -33.50
CA LEU A 4 0.26 -12.72 -32.23
C LEU A 4 -0.90 -12.89 -31.26
N THR A 5 -1.31 -14.13 -31.06
CA THR A 5 -2.11 -14.54 -29.90
C THR A 5 -1.21 -14.41 -28.67
N PRO A 6 -1.61 -13.75 -27.58
CA PRO A 6 -0.88 -13.84 -26.33
C PRO A 6 -1.22 -15.19 -25.70
N ASP A 7 -0.22 -16.08 -25.65
CA ASP A 7 -0.35 -17.32 -24.90
C ASP A 7 -0.58 -17.00 -23.42
N GLY A 8 -1.68 -17.56 -22.92
CA GLY A 8 -2.12 -17.49 -21.55
C GLY A 8 -1.13 -18.19 -20.62
N GLY A 9 -0.64 -17.41 -19.68
CA GLY A 9 0.03 -17.84 -18.48
C GLY A 9 0.22 -16.60 -17.63
N ALA A 10 -0.74 -16.29 -16.76
CA ALA A 10 -0.52 -15.33 -15.70
C ALA A 10 0.59 -15.90 -14.81
N ALA A 11 1.85 -15.58 -15.14
CA ALA A 11 2.97 -15.86 -14.27
C ALA A 11 2.60 -15.23 -12.93
N SER A 12 2.52 -16.05 -11.88
CA SER A 12 2.35 -15.54 -10.52
C SER A 12 3.58 -14.70 -10.21
N ILE A 13 3.50 -13.40 -10.45
CA ILE A 13 4.47 -12.44 -9.93
C ILE A 13 4.44 -12.68 -8.42
N GLY A 14 5.58 -13.06 -7.85
CA GLY A 14 5.67 -13.32 -6.42
C GLY A 14 5.09 -12.15 -5.64
N THR A 15 4.28 -12.43 -4.63
CA THR A 15 3.62 -11.43 -3.82
C THR A 15 4.66 -10.54 -3.15
N VAL A 16 4.54 -9.22 -3.33
CA VAL A 16 5.44 -8.27 -2.67
C VAL A 16 5.25 -8.34 -1.16
N ASP A 17 6.35 -8.56 -0.44
CA ASP A 17 6.41 -8.58 1.02
C ASP A 17 7.61 -7.76 1.51
N LEU A 18 7.36 -6.55 2.00
CA LEU A 18 8.37 -5.56 2.34
C LEU A 18 7.96 -4.71 3.55
N GLY A 19 8.93 -4.49 4.44
CA GLY A 19 8.87 -3.45 5.46
C GLY A 19 9.71 -2.25 5.05
N ILE A 20 9.20 -1.04 5.24
CA ILE A 20 9.93 0.21 4.98
C ILE A 20 9.88 1.09 6.22
N VAL A 21 11.03 1.57 6.66
CA VAL A 21 11.19 2.49 7.78
C VAL A 21 11.83 3.77 7.26
N LEU A 22 11.10 4.88 7.34
CA LEU A 22 11.61 6.21 7.02
C LEU A 22 11.73 7.01 8.32
N GLU A 23 12.87 7.67 8.53
CA GLU A 23 13.08 8.51 9.72
C GLU A 23 13.63 9.90 9.37
N ALA A 24 12.97 10.95 9.83
CA ALA A 24 13.42 12.33 9.63
C ALA A 24 12.77 13.28 10.64
N GLY A 25 13.50 14.30 11.08
CA GLY A 25 12.94 15.32 11.99
C GLY A 25 12.41 14.77 13.33
N GLY A 26 12.92 13.62 13.79
CA GLY A 26 12.41 12.92 14.98
C GLY A 26 11.13 12.10 14.75
N VAL A 27 10.62 12.08 13.51
CA VAL A 27 9.45 11.31 13.09
C VAL A 27 9.89 10.01 12.40
N ALA A 28 9.28 8.88 12.77
CA ALA A 28 9.31 7.65 12.01
C ALA A 28 7.97 7.43 11.29
N LEU A 29 8.06 6.99 10.04
CA LEU A 29 6.97 6.44 9.25
C LEU A 29 7.33 5.02 8.86
N VAL A 30 6.54 4.05 9.34
CA VAL A 30 6.75 2.63 9.08
C VAL A 30 5.62 2.10 8.21
N LEU A 31 5.99 1.59 7.04
CA LEU A 31 5.07 1.05 6.04
C LEU A 31 5.25 -0.47 5.96
N ASP A 32 4.13 -1.17 5.93
CA ASP A 32 4.06 -2.61 5.77
C ASP A 32 3.30 -2.96 4.48
N ILE A 33 3.93 -3.75 3.62
CA ILE A 33 3.34 -4.27 2.39
C ILE A 33 3.36 -5.79 2.55
N ARG A 34 2.18 -6.39 2.75
CA ARG A 34 2.01 -7.83 2.93
C ARG A 34 1.22 -8.43 1.78
N ASP A 35 1.58 -9.64 1.38
CA ASP A 35 0.81 -10.46 0.43
C ASP A 35 0.45 -9.71 -0.87
N GLY A 36 1.35 -8.81 -1.32
CA GLY A 36 1.14 -7.95 -2.48
C GLY A 36 -0.03 -6.96 -2.36
N GLY A 37 -0.55 -6.70 -1.16
CA GLY A 37 -1.55 -5.66 -0.89
C GLY A 37 -0.97 -4.25 -0.88
N LEU A 38 -1.85 -3.25 -0.83
CA LEU A 38 -1.44 -1.86 -0.72
C LEU A 38 -0.75 -1.56 0.63
N PRO A 39 0.12 -0.53 0.71
CA PRO A 39 0.84 -0.21 1.93
C PRO A 39 -0.09 0.09 3.10
N VAL A 40 0.26 -0.43 4.27
CA VAL A 40 -0.35 -0.13 5.56
C VAL A 40 0.65 0.70 6.36
N VAL A 41 0.20 1.79 6.98
CA VAL A 41 1.04 2.50 7.96
C VAL A 41 0.89 1.79 9.30
N VAL A 42 1.95 1.14 9.76
CA VAL A 42 1.94 0.42 11.06
C VAL A 42 2.47 1.26 12.20
N HIS A 43 3.21 2.33 11.89
CA HIS A 43 3.61 3.34 12.86
C HIS A 43 3.82 4.69 12.18
N TRP A 44 3.34 5.74 12.85
CA TRP A 44 3.63 7.12 12.52
C TRP A 44 3.73 7.91 13.81
N GLY A 45 4.91 8.46 14.10
CA GLY A 45 5.13 9.20 15.33
C GLY A 45 6.61 9.36 15.64
N ALA A 46 6.97 9.37 16.91
CA ALA A 46 8.38 9.45 17.32
C ALA A 46 9.21 8.29 16.73
N SER A 47 10.50 8.54 16.50
CA SER A 47 11.44 7.50 16.07
C SER A 47 11.42 6.28 17.01
N CYS A 48 11.39 5.09 16.42
CA CYS A 48 11.43 3.80 17.14
C CYS A 48 12.87 3.31 17.36
N GLY A 49 13.87 4.01 16.81
CA GLY A 49 15.22 3.48 16.65
C GLY A 49 15.30 2.35 15.61
N PRO A 50 16.47 1.70 15.48
CA PRO A 50 16.68 0.63 14.51
C PRO A 50 15.71 -0.54 14.75
N LEU A 51 14.97 -0.94 13.71
CA LEU A 51 14.07 -2.08 13.72
C LEU A 51 14.70 -3.25 12.97
N ASP A 52 14.93 -4.37 13.67
CA ASP A 52 15.21 -5.64 13.03
C ASP A 52 13.89 -6.35 12.59
N ALA A 53 14.02 -7.54 12.00
CA ALA A 53 12.87 -8.33 11.53
C ALA A 53 11.85 -8.61 12.64
N ALA A 54 12.31 -8.97 13.84
CA ALA A 54 11.41 -9.32 14.93
C ALA A 54 10.73 -8.08 15.52
N ALA A 55 11.47 -6.97 15.69
CA ALA A 55 10.95 -5.71 16.19
C ALA A 55 9.93 -5.10 15.22
N PHE A 56 10.19 -5.16 13.91
CA PHE A 56 9.22 -4.71 12.90
C PHE A 56 7.93 -5.53 12.95
N GLU A 57 8.01 -6.86 13.06
CA GLU A 57 6.81 -7.69 13.19
C GLU A 57 6.02 -7.37 14.47
N ALA A 58 6.71 -7.17 15.59
CA ALA A 58 6.07 -6.77 16.83
C ALA A 58 5.34 -5.43 16.67
N LEU A 59 5.95 -4.46 15.99
CA LEU A 59 5.34 -3.16 15.69
C LEU A 59 4.13 -3.30 14.76
N ALA A 60 4.25 -4.12 13.73
CA ALA A 60 3.17 -4.35 12.78
C ALA A 60 1.97 -5.06 13.41
N VAL A 61 2.19 -5.99 14.35
CA VAL A 61 1.12 -6.61 15.14
C VAL A 61 0.51 -5.61 16.12
N ALA A 62 1.32 -4.78 16.78
CA ALA A 62 0.84 -3.78 17.74
C ALA A 62 0.05 -2.63 17.08
N GLY A 63 0.39 -2.28 15.83
CA GLY A 63 -0.30 -1.24 15.05
C GLY A 63 -1.68 -1.67 14.53
N VAL A 64 -2.06 -2.93 14.68
CA VAL A 64 -3.40 -3.42 14.38
C VAL A 64 -4.35 -2.92 15.47
N PHE A 65 -5.23 -1.98 15.12
CA PHE A 65 -6.24 -1.42 16.04
C PHE A 65 -7.02 -2.54 16.75
N PRO A 66 -7.16 -2.52 18.09
CA PRO A 66 -8.05 -3.42 18.79
C PRO A 66 -9.50 -3.17 18.37
N ASP A 67 -10.18 -4.25 18.00
CA ASP A 67 -11.57 -4.33 17.56
C ASP A 67 -12.55 -3.58 18.49
N ALA A 68 -13.43 -2.77 17.91
CA ALA A 68 -14.59 -2.16 18.58
C ALA A 68 -15.80 -3.12 18.58
N GLY A 69 -15.58 -4.38 18.96
CA GLY A 69 -16.57 -5.29 19.54
C GLY A 69 -17.84 -5.63 18.74
N SER A 70 -17.90 -5.45 17.43
CA SER A 70 -19.09 -5.83 16.63
C SER A 70 -18.85 -6.19 15.15
N GLU A 71 -17.60 -6.29 14.69
CA GLU A 71 -17.30 -6.80 13.35
C GLU A 71 -17.00 -8.31 13.38
N VAL A 72 -17.58 -9.06 12.45
CA VAL A 72 -17.47 -10.52 12.40
C VAL A 72 -16.21 -10.90 11.60
N ASP A 73 -15.21 -11.39 12.34
CA ASP A 73 -13.96 -12.08 11.94
C ASP A 73 -12.80 -11.27 11.31
N ALA A 74 -11.64 -11.41 11.98
CA ALA A 74 -10.27 -10.98 11.68
C ALA A 74 -10.04 -9.47 11.47
N VAL A 75 -9.20 -8.85 12.31
CA VAL A 75 -8.80 -7.45 12.13
C VAL A 75 -7.99 -7.33 10.82
N VAL A 76 -8.57 -6.67 9.82
CA VAL A 76 -7.92 -6.41 8.54
C VAL A 76 -7.04 -5.16 8.69
N PRO A 77 -5.72 -5.23 8.48
CA PRO A 77 -4.89 -4.04 8.42
C PRO A 77 -5.42 -3.08 7.35
N VAL A 78 -5.78 -1.87 7.76
CA VAL A 78 -6.36 -0.86 6.87
C VAL A 78 -5.22 -0.23 6.06
N SER A 79 -5.18 -0.51 4.77
CA SER A 79 -4.19 0.08 3.87
C SER A 79 -4.43 1.58 3.70
N MET A 80 -3.47 2.30 3.13
CA MET A 80 -3.60 3.73 2.83
C MET A 80 -4.69 4.04 1.81
N LEU A 81 -5.20 3.02 1.09
CA LEU A 81 -6.36 3.13 0.20
C LEU A 81 -7.23 1.88 0.43
N PRO A 82 -8.10 1.88 1.45
CA PRO A 82 -8.86 0.69 1.83
C PRO A 82 -9.78 0.19 0.73
N GLU A 83 -9.91 -1.13 0.67
CA GLU A 83 -10.55 -1.82 -0.44
C GLU A 83 -11.74 -2.63 0.08
N LEU A 84 -12.94 -2.38 -0.46
CA LEU A 84 -14.14 -3.17 -0.13
C LEU A 84 -13.92 -4.67 -0.42
N SER A 85 -13.16 -4.97 -1.48
CA SER A 85 -12.78 -6.33 -1.91
C SER A 85 -11.88 -7.06 -0.90
N ARG A 86 -11.36 -6.36 0.11
CA ARG A 86 -10.55 -6.91 1.21
C ARG A 86 -11.28 -6.87 2.56
N GLY A 87 -12.60 -6.67 2.57
CA GLY A 87 -13.43 -6.73 3.78
C GLY A 87 -13.56 -5.41 4.53
N TRP A 88 -13.04 -4.29 4.00
CA TRP A 88 -13.28 -2.97 4.58
C TRP A 88 -14.76 -2.60 4.46
N SER A 89 -15.38 -2.23 5.59
CA SER A 89 -16.80 -1.88 5.71
C SER A 89 -17.06 -0.37 5.65
N GLY A 90 -16.01 0.46 5.76
CA GLY A 90 -16.09 1.93 5.74
C GLY A 90 -15.96 2.55 4.34
N THR A 91 -15.63 3.85 4.29
CA THR A 91 -15.38 4.57 3.04
C THR A 91 -14.12 4.03 2.35
N PRO A 92 -14.21 3.49 1.12
CA PRO A 92 -13.04 2.97 0.42
C PRO A 92 -12.12 4.08 -0.08
N GLY A 93 -10.84 3.75 -0.26
CA GLY A 93 -9.84 4.68 -0.79
C GLY A 93 -10.03 4.97 -2.28
N VAL A 94 -10.68 4.07 -3.03
CA VAL A 94 -11.11 4.27 -4.41
C VAL A 94 -12.58 3.88 -4.52
N SER A 95 -13.41 4.80 -4.98
CA SER A 95 -14.81 4.51 -5.32
C SER A 95 -15.11 4.95 -6.75
N GLY A 96 -15.87 4.13 -7.45
CA GLY A 96 -16.23 4.36 -8.83
C GLY A 96 -16.81 3.09 -9.43
N SER A 97 -17.14 3.14 -10.72
CA SER A 97 -17.61 1.95 -11.43
C SER A 97 -17.53 2.13 -12.95
N ARG A 98 -17.64 1.00 -13.65
CA ARG A 98 -17.90 0.92 -15.09
C ARG A 98 -19.37 0.55 -15.28
N ASP A 99 -20.24 1.55 -15.28
CA ASP A 99 -21.70 1.37 -15.38
C ASP A 99 -22.27 0.37 -14.35
N GLY A 100 -21.84 0.50 -13.09
CA GLY A 100 -22.24 -0.41 -12.01
C GLY A 100 -21.46 -1.74 -11.92
N ALA A 101 -20.55 -2.01 -12.86
CA ALA A 101 -19.57 -3.10 -12.76
C ALA A 101 -18.23 -2.61 -12.17
N HIS A 102 -17.39 -3.55 -11.73
CA HIS A 102 -16.01 -3.28 -11.24
C HIS A 102 -15.92 -2.19 -10.15
N TRP A 103 -16.91 -2.16 -9.26
CA TRP A 103 -17.03 -1.13 -8.20
C TRP A 103 -16.18 -1.43 -6.95
N SER A 104 -15.56 -2.59 -6.88
CA SER A 104 -14.74 -3.06 -5.76
C SER A 104 -13.35 -3.48 -6.22
N PRO A 105 -12.51 -2.54 -6.68
CA PRO A 105 -11.19 -2.89 -7.15
C PRO A 105 -10.37 -3.60 -6.07
N ARG A 106 -9.51 -4.52 -6.51
CA ARG A 106 -8.56 -5.28 -5.71
C ARG A 106 -7.17 -5.11 -6.29
N PHE A 107 -6.49 -4.06 -5.86
CA PHE A 107 -5.13 -3.76 -6.28
C PHE A 107 -4.14 -4.76 -5.70
N ARG A 108 -3.23 -5.18 -6.58
CA ARG A 108 -2.02 -5.94 -6.27
C ARG A 108 -0.81 -5.09 -6.60
N VAL A 109 0.09 -4.91 -5.64
CA VAL A 109 1.34 -4.19 -5.85
C VAL A 109 2.19 -4.94 -6.87
N THR A 110 2.64 -4.22 -7.90
CA THR A 110 3.46 -4.72 -9.00
C THR A 110 4.83 -4.04 -9.08
N GLY A 111 5.03 -2.93 -8.37
CA GLY A 111 6.31 -2.24 -8.33
C GLY A 111 6.46 -1.28 -7.16
N LEU A 112 7.70 -1.04 -6.77
CA LEU A 112 8.06 -0.12 -5.70
C LEU A 112 9.36 0.62 -6.04
N ALA A 113 9.45 1.90 -5.68
CA ALA A 113 10.67 2.69 -5.79
C ALA A 113 10.87 3.58 -4.56
N ILE A 114 12.13 3.77 -4.16
CA ILE A 114 12.54 4.70 -3.12
C ILE A 114 13.45 5.76 -3.76
N ASP A 115 13.09 7.03 -3.65
CA ASP A 115 13.76 8.16 -4.30
C ASP A 115 13.98 7.95 -5.81
N GLY A 116 13.00 7.31 -6.45
CA GLY A 116 13.02 6.97 -7.88
C GLY A 116 13.87 5.74 -8.23
N ALA A 117 14.62 5.17 -7.30
CA ALA A 117 15.33 3.92 -7.50
C ALA A 117 14.38 2.72 -7.29
N PRO A 118 14.23 1.82 -8.28
CA PRO A 118 13.35 0.66 -8.13
C PRO A 118 13.88 -0.28 -7.06
N VAL A 119 13.00 -0.76 -6.20
CA VAL A 119 13.29 -1.81 -5.23
C VAL A 119 13.03 -3.14 -5.91
N VAL A 120 14.11 -3.88 -6.14
CA VAL A 120 14.09 -5.17 -6.82
C VAL A 120 14.89 -6.22 -6.04
N ASP A 121 14.61 -7.49 -6.31
CA ASP A 121 15.40 -8.62 -5.85
C ASP A 121 16.69 -8.81 -6.68
N ALA A 122 17.44 -9.86 -6.39
CA ALA A 122 18.69 -10.17 -7.10
C ALA A 122 18.49 -10.48 -8.60
N ALA A 123 17.28 -10.84 -9.02
CA ALA A 123 16.93 -11.09 -10.41
C ALA A 123 16.38 -9.84 -11.12
N GLY A 124 16.26 -8.71 -10.42
CA GLY A 124 15.70 -7.47 -10.96
C GLY A 124 14.16 -7.44 -10.99
N ALA A 125 13.49 -8.38 -10.34
CA ALA A 125 12.03 -8.42 -10.21
C ALA A 125 11.58 -7.70 -8.93
N ALA A 126 10.29 -7.33 -8.85
CA ALA A 126 9.71 -6.87 -7.58
C ALA A 126 9.94 -7.94 -6.48
N PRO A 127 10.33 -7.56 -5.25
CA PRO A 127 10.71 -8.56 -4.24
C PRO A 127 9.58 -9.53 -3.95
N ALA A 128 9.80 -10.81 -4.24
CA ALA A 128 8.83 -11.87 -3.97
C ALA A 128 8.85 -12.30 -2.49
N SER A 129 7.77 -12.97 -2.06
CA SER A 129 7.66 -13.57 -0.72
C SER A 129 8.75 -14.62 -0.47
N GLY A 130 9.21 -14.78 0.78
CA GLY A 130 10.21 -15.79 1.12
C GLY A 130 11.25 -15.38 2.17
N GLY A 131 11.13 -14.18 2.73
CA GLY A 131 11.97 -13.65 3.78
C GLY A 131 11.81 -12.14 3.81
N ARG A 132 10.95 -11.65 4.71
CA ARG A 132 10.60 -10.24 4.79
C ARG A 132 11.85 -9.37 4.88
N ARG A 133 12.03 -8.51 3.88
CA ARG A 133 13.12 -7.55 3.83
C ARG A 133 12.64 -6.22 4.42
N ILE A 134 13.42 -5.70 5.37
CA ILE A 134 13.20 -4.38 5.94
C ILE A 134 14.21 -3.41 5.34
N LEU A 135 13.70 -2.31 4.82
CA LEU A 135 14.48 -1.22 4.26
C LEU A 135 14.38 -0.02 5.19
N SER A 136 15.52 0.55 5.54
CA SER A 136 15.57 1.77 6.35
C SER A 136 16.20 2.89 5.53
N SER A 137 15.59 4.07 5.60
CA SER A 137 16.10 5.30 5.00
C SER A 137 15.83 6.49 5.91
N GLY A 138 16.49 7.61 5.61
CA GLY A 138 16.16 8.91 6.22
C GLY A 138 14.87 9.49 5.61
N PRO A 139 14.81 10.81 5.32
CA PRO A 139 13.74 11.34 4.49
C PRO A 139 13.83 10.75 3.07
N ALA A 140 12.71 10.28 2.55
CA ALA A 140 12.63 9.67 1.23
C ALA A 140 11.21 9.72 0.67
N SER A 141 11.09 9.56 -0.65
CA SER A 141 9.83 9.29 -1.34
C SER A 141 9.72 7.81 -1.72
N VAL A 142 8.65 7.16 -1.27
CA VAL A 142 8.24 5.81 -1.64
C VAL A 142 7.13 5.91 -2.68
N ARG A 143 7.35 5.36 -3.86
CA ARG A 143 6.33 5.18 -4.89
C ARG A 143 5.92 3.72 -4.95
N VAL A 144 4.62 3.46 -4.87
CA VAL A 144 4.03 2.13 -5.03
C VAL A 144 3.16 2.14 -6.28
N VAL A 145 3.36 1.14 -7.13
CA VAL A 145 2.52 0.90 -8.31
C VAL A 145 1.75 -0.39 -8.08
N ALA A 146 0.45 -0.34 -8.32
CA ALA A 146 -0.44 -1.49 -8.17
C ALA A 146 -1.42 -1.58 -9.32
N GLN A 147 -1.97 -2.77 -9.52
CA GLN A 147 -2.87 -3.08 -10.63
C GLN A 147 -4.02 -3.97 -10.17
N ASP A 148 -5.20 -3.70 -10.70
CA ASP A 148 -6.32 -4.62 -10.73
C ASP A 148 -6.59 -4.99 -12.18
N ASP A 149 -6.36 -6.26 -12.51
CA ASP A 149 -6.53 -6.80 -13.86
C ASP A 149 -8.02 -6.94 -14.22
N GLU A 150 -8.88 -7.22 -13.25
CA GLU A 150 -10.31 -7.42 -13.45
C GLU A 150 -11.02 -6.08 -13.62
N ALA A 151 -10.68 -5.08 -12.81
CA ALA A 151 -11.22 -3.72 -12.96
C ALA A 151 -10.52 -2.91 -14.05
N GLU A 152 -9.43 -3.42 -14.63
CA GLU A 152 -8.59 -2.74 -15.63
C GLU A 152 -8.11 -1.37 -15.14
N LEU A 153 -7.65 -1.33 -13.89
CA LEU A 153 -7.15 -0.11 -13.23
C LEU A 153 -5.70 -0.27 -12.84
N THR A 154 -4.95 0.82 -12.99
CA THR A 154 -3.62 0.98 -12.40
C THR A 154 -3.65 2.10 -11.37
N LEU A 155 -2.91 1.91 -10.29
CA LEU A 155 -2.80 2.84 -9.18
C LEU A 155 -1.33 3.19 -8.96
N ALA A 156 -1.05 4.48 -8.79
CA ALA A 156 0.21 4.97 -8.25
C ALA A 156 -0.05 5.67 -6.92
N LEU A 157 0.65 5.25 -5.86
CA LEU A 157 0.61 5.87 -4.54
C LEU A 157 2.03 6.36 -4.20
N ASP A 158 2.17 7.69 -4.09
CA ASP A 158 3.38 8.36 -3.63
C ASP A 158 3.22 8.70 -2.16
N ILE A 159 4.21 8.32 -1.36
CA ILE A 159 4.30 8.55 0.09
C ILE A 159 5.67 9.16 0.35
N GLU A 160 5.75 10.28 1.04
CA GLU A 160 7.02 10.93 1.32
C GLU A 160 7.12 11.34 2.77
N LEU A 161 8.25 11.03 3.39
CA LEU A 161 8.68 11.66 4.63
C LEU A 161 9.68 12.75 4.30
N THR A 162 9.32 14.00 4.56
CA THR A 162 10.19 15.17 4.35
C THR A 162 11.29 15.23 5.42
N GLY A 163 12.37 15.97 5.14
CA GLY A 163 13.47 16.17 6.11
C GLY A 163 13.03 16.78 7.46
N SER A 164 11.91 17.50 7.50
CA SER A 164 11.34 18.07 8.73
C SER A 164 10.37 17.12 9.45
N GLY A 165 10.12 15.92 8.95
CA GLY A 165 9.20 14.94 9.54
C GLY A 165 7.73 15.08 9.11
N ALA A 166 7.41 15.97 8.14
CA ALA A 166 6.07 16.03 7.57
C ALA A 166 5.86 14.93 6.52
N ILE A 167 4.65 14.37 6.47
CA ILE A 167 4.26 13.36 5.49
C ILE A 167 3.51 14.01 4.34
N ARG A 168 3.83 13.63 3.10
CA ARG A 168 3.04 13.97 1.90
C ARG A 168 2.56 12.69 1.24
N THR A 169 1.31 12.68 0.81
CA THR A 169 0.73 11.58 0.05
C THR A 169 0.09 12.08 -1.22
N ARG A 170 0.14 11.27 -2.27
CA ARG A 170 -0.58 11.49 -3.52
C ARG A 170 -0.96 10.14 -4.10
N ALA A 171 -2.21 10.01 -4.54
CA ALA A 171 -2.61 8.88 -5.36
C ALA A 171 -3.03 9.33 -6.76
N ALA A 172 -2.86 8.44 -7.72
CA ALA A 172 -3.39 8.57 -9.07
C ALA A 172 -3.92 7.23 -9.53
N VAL A 173 -5.15 7.20 -10.02
CA VAL A 173 -5.75 6.03 -10.67
C VAL A 173 -5.80 6.28 -12.17
N ARG A 174 -5.47 5.27 -12.96
CA ARG A 174 -5.56 5.28 -14.41
C ARG A 174 -6.37 4.08 -14.88
N ASN A 175 -7.46 4.38 -15.59
CA ASN A 175 -8.20 3.40 -16.37
C ASN A 175 -7.35 2.94 -17.56
N VAL A 176 -7.12 1.63 -17.67
CA VAL A 176 -6.37 1.00 -18.75
C VAL A 176 -7.24 0.11 -19.64
N GLY A 177 -8.53 0.01 -19.32
CA GLY A 177 -9.54 -0.63 -20.16
C GLY A 177 -10.07 0.28 -21.26
N ASP A 178 -10.84 -0.31 -22.16
CA ASP A 178 -11.40 0.39 -23.33
C ASP A 178 -12.64 1.23 -22.99
N ASP A 179 -13.40 0.82 -21.99
CA ASP A 179 -14.62 1.51 -21.55
C ASP A 179 -14.34 2.63 -20.54
N VAL A 180 -15.30 3.53 -20.32
CA VAL A 180 -15.19 4.59 -19.30
C VAL A 180 -15.32 4.01 -17.89
N TYR A 181 -14.40 4.41 -17.01
CA TYR A 181 -14.53 4.21 -15.57
C TYR A 181 -14.91 5.54 -14.92
N GLY A 182 -16.10 5.61 -14.33
CA GLY A 182 -16.55 6.76 -13.55
C GLY A 182 -15.88 6.73 -12.19
N LEU A 183 -14.91 7.62 -11.95
CA LEU A 183 -14.28 7.78 -10.65
C LEU A 183 -15.12 8.74 -9.80
N ASP A 184 -15.65 8.24 -8.68
CA ASP A 184 -16.43 9.04 -7.73
C ASP A 184 -15.52 9.66 -6.66
N SER A 185 -14.54 8.90 -6.16
CA SER A 185 -13.59 9.39 -5.17
C SER A 185 -12.24 8.67 -5.21
N LEU A 186 -11.19 9.40 -4.82
CA LEU A 186 -9.84 8.90 -4.58
C LEU A 186 -9.31 9.53 -3.30
N MET A 187 -9.25 8.74 -2.23
CA MET A 187 -9.01 9.22 -0.87
C MET A 187 -7.90 8.40 -0.18
N PRO A 188 -6.63 8.80 -0.33
CA PRO A 188 -5.55 8.25 0.48
C PRO A 188 -5.78 8.61 1.95
N MET A 189 -5.66 7.63 2.83
CA MET A 189 -5.80 7.78 4.27
C MET A 189 -4.48 7.52 4.98
N LEU A 190 -4.21 8.33 6.00
CA LEU A 190 -3.16 8.07 6.98
C LEU A 190 -3.88 7.73 8.28
N PRO A 191 -3.60 6.57 8.90
CA PRO A 191 -4.19 6.26 10.20
C PRO A 191 -3.71 7.29 11.21
N VAL A 192 -4.64 7.72 12.07
CA VAL A 192 -4.32 8.58 13.20
C VAL A 192 -3.73 7.69 14.30
N PRO A 193 -2.55 8.02 14.87
CA PRO A 193 -1.98 7.27 15.97
C PRO A 193 -2.92 7.22 17.19
N LEU A 194 -2.88 6.13 17.97
CA LEU A 194 -3.71 5.97 19.17
C LEU A 194 -3.49 7.06 20.22
N ASP A 195 -2.29 7.66 20.26
CA ASP A 195 -1.92 8.73 21.17
C ASP A 195 -2.21 10.14 20.60
N ALA A 196 -3.01 10.26 19.54
CA ALA A 196 -3.40 11.55 19.01
C ALA A 196 -4.42 12.22 19.94
N ASP A 197 -3.98 13.23 20.69
CA ASP A 197 -4.82 13.90 21.69
C ASP A 197 -5.93 14.79 21.08
N GLU A 198 -5.68 15.48 19.96
CA GLU A 198 -6.67 16.37 19.33
C GLU A 198 -6.53 16.43 17.79
N ALA A 199 -7.67 16.51 17.09
CA ALA A 199 -7.75 16.90 15.68
C ALA A 199 -8.21 18.37 15.63
N LEU A 200 -7.31 19.27 15.21
CA LEU A 200 -7.57 20.71 15.09
C LEU A 200 -8.10 21.11 13.71
#